data_AF-G0MEC1-F1
#
_entry.id   AF-G0MEC1-F1
#
_cell.length_a   1.000
_cell.length_b   1.000
_cell.length_c   1.000
_cell.angle_alpha   90.00
_cell.angle_beta   90.00
_cell.angle_gamma   90.00
#
_symmetry.space_group_name_H-M   'P 1'
#
loop_
_entity.id
_entity.type
_entity.pdbx_description
1 polymer ?
#
loop_
_entity_poly.entity_id
_entity_poly.type
_entity_poly.pdbx_seq_one_letter_code
_entity_poly.pdbx_strand_id
1 'polypeptide(L)'
;MTDFQNLLSVFYISFILFKPHYGCPPSLSSLNLPPPVIHTECLTRNSCQRGYICRLNRCVGGRALASKTASFDEDDSSLNMEQCCVDHSLPERCMGFCSLENYNESAIFRLLAEPNRCPIQSLRIIHFCASQNLDHLECCQENSIPPHCLDLCSPSHPNTRLDESKLHCLQYIPLMKSCFESKTK
;
A
#
# COMPACT_ATOMS: atom_id res chain seq x y z
N MET A 1 -74.88 26.30 19.94
CA MET A 1 -73.62 27.04 20.19
C MET A 1 -72.80 26.23 21.18
N THR A 2 -71.52 26.02 20.83
CA THR A 2 -70.39 25.60 21.68
C THR A 2 -70.45 24.24 22.40
N ASP A 3 -69.85 23.19 21.82
CA ASP A 3 -69.10 22.19 22.63
C ASP A 3 -68.13 21.31 21.80
N PHE A 4 -67.37 21.91 20.87
CA PHE A 4 -66.29 21.21 20.15
C PHE A 4 -64.90 21.86 20.35
N GLN A 5 -64.82 22.97 21.10
CA GLN A 5 -63.58 23.70 21.33
C GLN A 5 -62.75 23.17 22.52
N ASN A 6 -63.33 22.33 23.39
CA ASN A 6 -62.67 21.91 24.65
C ASN A 6 -61.88 20.58 24.58
N LEU A 7 -61.97 19.82 23.48
CA LEU A 7 -61.17 18.59 23.32
C LEU A 7 -59.81 18.83 22.66
N LEU A 8 -59.61 19.96 21.97
CA LEU A 8 -58.34 20.26 21.28
C LEU A 8 -57.27 20.88 22.20
N SER A 9 -57.64 21.41 23.38
CA SER A 9 -56.67 21.99 24.33
C SER A 9 -55.98 20.95 25.21
N VAL A 10 -56.65 19.83 25.52
CA VAL A 10 -56.08 18.77 26.38
C VAL A 10 -55.01 17.97 25.63
N PHE A 11 -55.23 17.67 24.34
CA PHE A 11 -54.24 16.94 23.53
C PHE A 11 -52.97 17.76 23.28
N TYR A 12 -53.07 19.10 23.21
CA TYR A 12 -51.91 19.97 22.98
C TYR A 12 -51.00 20.09 24.22
N ILE A 13 -51.53 19.91 25.42
CA ILE A 13 -50.77 20.01 26.68
C ILE A 13 -50.03 18.70 26.99
N SER A 14 -50.53 17.54 26.56
CA SER A 14 -49.85 16.25 26.77
C SER A 14 -48.67 15.99 25.82
N PHE A 15 -48.57 16.69 24.69
CA PHE A 15 -47.46 16.51 23.73
C PHE A 15 -46.20 17.34 24.07
N ILE A 16 -46.30 18.34 24.95
CA ILE A 16 -45.20 19.25 25.30
C ILE A 16 -44.23 18.63 26.33
N LEU A 17 -44.62 17.56 27.04
CA LEU A 17 -43.83 16.96 28.13
C LEU A 17 -43.01 15.71 27.77
N PHE A 18 -43.08 15.22 26.53
CA PHE A 18 -42.22 14.10 26.09
C PHE A 18 -41.32 14.54 24.94
N LYS A 19 -40.27 15.30 25.27
CA LYS A 19 -39.08 15.40 24.41
C LYS A 19 -38.34 14.07 24.47
N PRO A 20 -38.18 13.32 23.36
CA PRO A 20 -37.22 12.23 23.32
C PRO A 20 -35.81 12.83 23.42
N HIS A 21 -35.22 12.75 24.60
CA HIS A 21 -33.80 13.01 24.79
C HIS A 21 -33.02 11.88 24.12
N TYR A 22 -32.61 12.08 22.87
CA TYR A 22 -31.50 11.34 22.28
C TYR A 22 -30.20 11.85 22.90
N GLY A 23 -30.01 11.56 24.19
CA GLY A 23 -28.74 11.75 24.86
C GLY A 23 -27.78 10.64 24.43
N CYS A 24 -26.55 10.99 24.08
CA CYS A 24 -25.47 10.02 24.00
C CYS A 24 -25.40 9.25 25.33
N PRO A 25 -25.21 7.92 25.32
CA PRO A 25 -24.87 7.21 26.54
C PRO A 25 -23.60 7.86 27.14
N PRO A 26 -23.51 7.99 28.48
CA PRO A 26 -22.34 8.55 29.11
C PRO A 26 -21.09 7.78 28.66
N SER A 27 -20.01 8.54 28.44
CA SER A 27 -18.70 8.00 28.14
C SER A 27 -18.37 6.84 29.09
N LEU A 28 -17.83 5.77 28.51
CA LEU A 28 -17.43 4.52 29.17
C LEU A 28 -16.21 4.71 30.11
N SER A 29 -16.14 5.86 30.79
CA SER A 29 -15.08 6.26 31.71
C SER A 29 -15.22 5.62 33.10
N SER A 30 -16.23 4.77 33.34
CA SER A 30 -16.46 4.10 34.63
C SER A 30 -16.15 2.60 34.65
N LEU A 31 -15.75 1.99 33.53
CA LEU A 31 -15.17 0.64 33.59
C LEU A 31 -13.66 0.82 33.74
N ASN A 32 -13.14 0.63 34.96
CA ASN A 32 -11.73 0.32 35.21
C ASN A 32 -11.41 -1.04 34.58
N LEU A 33 -11.45 -1.10 33.25
CA LEU A 33 -11.00 -2.22 32.45
C LEU A 33 -9.53 -1.98 32.09
N PRO A 34 -8.67 -3.01 32.13
CA PRO A 34 -7.31 -2.91 31.62
C PRO A 34 -7.31 -2.26 30.22
N PRO A 35 -6.30 -1.45 29.88
CA PRO A 35 -6.21 -0.82 28.57
C PRO A 35 -6.37 -1.90 27.49
N PRO A 36 -7.17 -1.67 26.43
CA PRO A 36 -7.37 -2.66 25.39
C PRO A 36 -6.00 -3.03 24.85
N VAL A 37 -5.65 -4.32 24.93
CA VAL A 37 -4.44 -4.83 24.29
C VAL A 37 -4.66 -4.65 22.79
N ILE A 38 -4.04 -3.62 22.23
CA ILE A 38 -3.99 -3.39 20.79
C ILE A 38 -3.13 -4.53 20.25
N HIS A 39 -3.78 -5.62 19.86
CA HIS A 39 -3.14 -6.61 19.02
C HIS A 39 -2.95 -5.93 17.66
N THR A 40 -1.76 -5.38 17.44
CA THR A 40 -1.34 -4.79 16.17
C THR A 40 -1.32 -5.86 15.06
N GLU A 41 -1.27 -7.13 15.47
CA GLU A 41 -1.21 -8.31 14.62
C GLU A 41 -2.46 -9.18 14.78
N CYS A 42 -2.90 -9.79 13.69
CA CYS A 42 -4.11 -10.63 13.67
C CYS A 42 -3.91 -11.88 12.81
N LEU A 43 -4.44 -13.02 13.27
CA LEU A 43 -4.50 -14.25 12.47
C LEU A 43 -5.92 -14.51 11.93
N THR A 44 -6.94 -13.95 12.59
CA THR A 44 -8.34 -14.14 12.20
C THR A 44 -9.11 -12.82 12.30
N ARG A 45 -10.27 -12.74 11.63
CA ARG A 45 -11.13 -11.54 11.62
C ARG A 45 -11.58 -11.10 13.02
N ASN A 46 -11.60 -12.00 14.00
CA ASN A 46 -12.06 -11.74 15.36
C ASN A 46 -10.92 -11.30 16.30
N SER A 47 -9.67 -11.31 15.85
CA SER A 47 -8.51 -10.90 16.63
C SER A 47 -8.39 -9.37 16.77
N CYS A 48 -9.15 -8.61 15.98
CA CYS A 48 -9.10 -7.15 15.98
C CYS A 48 -10.20 -6.52 16.84
N GLN A 49 -9.89 -5.37 17.44
CA GLN A 49 -10.87 -4.59 18.20
C GLN A 49 -12.05 -4.20 17.30
N ARG A 50 -13.23 -4.04 17.91
CA ARG A 50 -14.46 -3.65 17.23
C ARG A 50 -14.24 -2.38 16.39
N GLY A 51 -14.58 -2.44 15.10
CA GLY A 51 -14.30 -1.37 14.15
C GLY A 51 -12.95 -1.50 13.44
N TYR A 52 -12.24 -2.62 13.61
CA TYR A 52 -11.04 -2.98 12.85
C TYR A 52 -11.24 -4.33 12.16
N ILE A 53 -10.69 -4.49 10.96
CA ILE A 53 -10.66 -5.74 10.20
C ILE A 53 -9.22 -6.23 10.10
N CYS A 54 -9.06 -7.55 10.02
CA CYS A 54 -7.76 -8.16 9.80
C CYS A 54 -7.39 -8.11 8.30
N ARG A 55 -6.31 -7.41 7.94
CA ARG A 55 -5.77 -7.34 6.57
C ARG A 55 -4.24 -7.47 6.64
N LEU A 56 -3.66 -8.40 5.88
CA LEU A 56 -2.21 -8.66 5.84
C LEU A 56 -1.59 -8.81 7.25
N ASN A 57 -2.20 -9.66 8.08
CA ASN A 57 -1.83 -9.91 9.47
C ASN A 57 -1.80 -8.67 10.38
N ARG A 58 -2.45 -7.56 10.00
CA ARG A 58 -2.58 -6.36 10.85
C ARG A 58 -4.03 -5.93 11.02
N CYS A 59 -4.33 -5.35 12.18
CA CYS A 59 -5.63 -4.76 12.43
C CYS A 59 -5.72 -3.35 11.84
N VAL A 60 -6.50 -3.19 10.77
CA VAL A 60 -6.74 -1.91 10.11
C VAL A 60 -8.17 -1.44 10.36
N GLY A 61 -8.41 -0.13 10.47
CA GLY A 61 -9.73 0.43 10.74
C GLY A 61 -10.75 -0.03 9.69
N GLY A 62 -11.80 -0.73 10.13
CA GLY A 62 -12.95 -1.08 9.33
C GLY A 62 -13.72 0.19 8.98
N ARG A 63 -13.73 0.56 7.70
CA ARG A 63 -14.42 1.76 7.22
C ARG A 63 -15.91 1.65 7.53
N ALA A 64 -16.49 2.66 8.20
CA ALA A 64 -17.92 2.90 8.15
C ALA A 64 -18.27 3.26 6.69
N LEU A 65 -19.38 2.71 6.17
CA LEU A 65 -19.83 2.83 4.78
C LEU A 65 -20.22 4.26 4.32
N ALA A 66 -19.74 5.32 4.98
CA ALA A 66 -20.10 6.70 4.67
C ALA A 66 -18.94 7.71 4.84
N SER A 67 -17.69 7.31 4.59
CA SER A 67 -16.65 8.29 4.26
C SER A 67 -16.42 8.24 2.77
N LYS A 68 -16.57 9.38 2.08
CA LYS A 68 -15.84 9.65 0.83
C LYS A 68 -14.44 9.13 1.06
N THR A 69 -14.08 8.05 0.37
CA THR A 69 -12.69 7.66 0.25
C THR A 69 -11.98 8.89 -0.26
N ALA A 70 -11.17 9.51 0.58
CA ALA A 70 -9.90 9.99 0.09
C ALA A 70 -9.32 8.75 -0.58
N SER A 71 -9.36 8.73 -1.91
CA SER A 71 -8.48 7.91 -2.69
C SER A 71 -7.09 8.29 -2.19
N PHE A 72 -6.57 7.48 -1.26
CA PHE A 72 -5.22 7.06 -1.45
C PHE A 72 -5.32 6.36 -2.79
N ASP A 73 -4.88 7.06 -3.83
CA ASP A 73 -4.42 6.42 -5.03
C ASP A 73 -3.40 5.40 -4.51
N GLU A 74 -3.88 4.18 -4.24
CA GLU A 74 -3.02 3.03 -4.01
C GLU A 74 -2.24 2.98 -5.32
N ASP A 75 -0.99 3.42 -5.24
CA ASP A 75 -0.02 3.30 -6.30
C ASP A 75 0.12 1.81 -6.60
N ASP A 76 -0.73 1.34 -7.51
CA ASP A 76 -0.84 -0.02 -8.03
C ASP A 76 0.55 -0.56 -8.42
N SER A 77 1.43 0.33 -8.86
CA SER A 77 2.85 0.12 -9.16
C SER A 77 3.64 -0.53 -8.02
N SER A 78 3.47 -0.06 -6.77
CA SER A 78 4.17 -0.59 -5.59
C SER A 78 3.75 -2.02 -5.24
N LEU A 79 2.44 -2.30 -5.33
CA LEU A 79 1.88 -3.62 -5.04
C LEU A 79 2.27 -4.64 -6.12
N ASN A 80 2.32 -4.21 -7.38
CA ASN A 80 2.69 -5.07 -8.50
C ASN A 80 4.18 -5.47 -8.45
N MET A 81 5.06 -4.56 -8.04
CA MET A 81 6.50 -4.85 -7.91
C MET A 81 6.79 -5.84 -6.76
N GLU A 82 6.20 -5.61 -5.58
CA GLU A 82 6.37 -6.50 -4.42
C GLU A 82 5.90 -7.93 -4.71
N GLN A 83 4.73 -8.06 -5.36
CA GLN A 83 4.19 -9.36 -5.78
C GLN A 83 5.13 -10.10 -6.73
N CYS A 84 5.68 -9.39 -7.73
CA CYS A 84 6.66 -9.97 -8.66
C CYS A 84 7.89 -10.55 -7.93
N CYS A 85 8.41 -9.87 -6.90
CA CYS A 85 9.54 -10.41 -6.14
C CYS A 85 9.18 -11.66 -5.33
N VAL A 86 7.97 -11.71 -4.78
CA VAL A 86 7.48 -12.91 -4.07
C VAL A 86 7.33 -14.08 -5.04
N ASP A 87 6.77 -13.85 -6.22
CA ASP A 87 6.56 -14.87 -7.25
C ASP A 87 7.89 -15.46 -7.74
N HIS A 88 8.93 -14.62 -7.83
CA HIS A 88 10.28 -15.05 -8.15
C HIS A 88 11.09 -15.58 -6.95
N SER A 89 10.44 -15.83 -5.81
CA SER A 89 11.04 -16.44 -4.62
C SER A 89 12.27 -15.67 -4.10
N LEU A 90 12.20 -14.34 -4.10
CA LEU A 90 13.25 -13.50 -3.53
C LEU A 90 13.34 -13.75 -2.01
N PRO A 91 14.55 -13.95 -1.44
CA PRO A 91 14.68 -14.12 0.01
C PRO A 91 14.16 -12.90 0.76
N GLU A 92 13.52 -13.09 1.93
CA GLU A 92 13.01 -11.96 2.75
C GLU A 92 14.08 -10.90 3.04
N ARG A 93 15.34 -11.31 3.20
CA ARG A 93 16.48 -10.39 3.41
C ARG A 93 16.70 -9.41 2.26
N CYS A 94 16.24 -9.77 1.05
CA CYS A 94 16.33 -8.96 -0.16
C CYS A 94 15.03 -8.16 -0.43
N MET A 95 13.92 -8.47 0.24
CA MET A 95 12.62 -7.82 0.02
C MET A 95 12.65 -6.32 0.31
N GLY A 96 13.54 -5.86 1.19
CA GLY A 96 13.73 -4.42 1.45
C GLY A 96 14.22 -3.60 0.24
N PHE A 97 14.68 -4.26 -0.83
CA PHE A 97 15.06 -3.64 -2.10
C PHE A 97 13.97 -3.78 -3.17
N CYS A 98 12.92 -4.57 -2.91
CA CYS A 98 11.81 -4.75 -3.83
C CYS A 98 10.73 -3.67 -3.64
N SER A 99 11.13 -2.42 -3.86
CA SER A 99 10.22 -1.28 -3.86
C SER A 99 10.76 -0.24 -4.84
N LEU A 100 9.86 0.41 -5.58
CA LEU A 100 10.21 1.50 -6.49
C LEU A 100 10.92 2.63 -5.76
N GLU A 101 10.57 2.93 -4.51
CA GLU A 101 11.25 3.96 -3.70
C GLU A 101 12.72 3.58 -3.47
N ASN A 102 12.95 2.34 -3.04
CA ASN A 102 14.27 1.83 -2.68
C ASN A 102 15.10 1.39 -3.88
N TYR A 103 14.49 1.26 -5.05
CA TYR A 103 15.19 0.99 -6.30
C TYR A 103 15.93 2.26 -6.73
N ASN A 104 17.19 2.40 -6.30
CA ASN A 104 18.06 3.50 -6.68
C ASN A 104 19.52 3.02 -6.72
N GLU A 105 20.39 3.85 -7.30
CA GLU A 105 21.82 3.55 -7.46
C GLU A 105 22.47 3.15 -6.12
N SER A 106 22.21 3.90 -5.05
CA SER A 106 22.81 3.64 -3.74
C SER A 106 22.38 2.31 -3.13
N ALA A 107 21.12 1.92 -3.30
CA ALA A 107 20.60 0.66 -2.78
C ALA A 107 21.16 -0.53 -3.55
N ILE A 108 21.34 -0.38 -4.86
CA ILE A 108 21.95 -1.40 -5.72
C ILE A 108 23.44 -1.56 -5.38
N PHE A 109 24.18 -0.48 -5.19
CA PHE A 109 25.56 -0.57 -4.72
C PHE A 109 25.68 -1.25 -3.36
N ARG A 110 24.75 -1.00 -2.44
CA ARG A 110 24.71 -1.69 -1.14
C ARG A 110 24.45 -3.19 -1.30
N LEU A 111 23.55 -3.58 -2.21
CA LEU A 111 23.30 -4.98 -2.54
C LEU A 111 24.55 -5.65 -3.09
N LEU A 112 25.26 -4.99 -4.02
CA LEU A 112 26.50 -5.49 -4.61
C LEU A 112 27.67 -5.54 -3.62
N ALA A 113 27.73 -4.63 -2.65
CA ALA A 113 28.76 -4.59 -1.63
C ALA A 113 28.65 -5.77 -0.64
N GLU A 114 27.45 -6.31 -0.43
CA GLU A 114 27.19 -7.39 0.53
C GLU A 114 26.61 -8.65 -0.16
N PRO A 115 27.37 -9.31 -1.06
CA PRO A 115 26.87 -10.44 -1.85
C PRO A 115 26.48 -11.65 -1.00
N ASN A 116 27.01 -11.75 0.23
CA ASN A 116 26.68 -12.81 1.19
C ASN A 116 25.27 -12.64 1.80
N ARG A 117 24.72 -11.42 1.84
CA ARG A 117 23.37 -11.17 2.38
C ARG A 117 22.29 -11.36 1.32
N CYS A 118 22.56 -10.88 0.12
CA CYS A 118 21.67 -10.96 -1.02
C CYS A 118 22.49 -11.31 -2.28
N PRO A 119 22.22 -12.44 -2.95
CA PRO A 119 23.00 -12.84 -4.12
C PRO A 119 22.76 -11.86 -5.29
N ILE A 120 23.74 -11.71 -6.17
CA ILE A 120 23.62 -10.88 -7.39
C ILE A 120 22.41 -11.30 -8.26
N GLN A 121 22.01 -12.57 -8.18
CA GLN A 121 20.82 -13.07 -8.87
C GLN A 121 19.53 -12.34 -8.43
N SER A 122 19.44 -11.93 -7.17
CA SER A 122 18.33 -11.14 -6.67
C SER A 122 18.26 -9.77 -7.33
N LEU A 123 19.40 -9.16 -7.68
CA LEU A 123 19.42 -7.87 -8.39
C LEU A 123 18.76 -7.99 -9.76
N ARG A 124 18.96 -9.10 -10.48
CA ARG A 124 18.29 -9.36 -11.76
C ARG A 124 16.77 -9.41 -11.60
N ILE A 125 16.31 -10.11 -10.56
CA ILE A 125 14.88 -10.24 -10.27
C ILE A 125 14.29 -8.89 -9.86
N ILE A 126 14.94 -8.16 -8.95
CA ILE A 126 14.50 -6.82 -8.51
C ILE A 126 14.40 -5.88 -9.71
N HIS A 127 15.39 -5.88 -10.60
CA HIS A 127 15.39 -5.06 -11.81
C HIS A 127 14.26 -5.43 -12.77
N PHE A 128 14.04 -6.73 -13.00
CA PHE A 128 12.91 -7.23 -13.80
C PHE A 128 11.56 -6.81 -13.21
N CYS A 129 11.41 -6.93 -11.90
CA CYS A 129 10.18 -6.51 -11.23
C CYS A 129 10.00 -4.98 -11.24
N ALA A 130 11.09 -4.21 -11.19
CA ALA A 130 11.04 -2.76 -11.30
C ALA A 130 10.54 -2.28 -12.68
N SER A 131 10.84 -3.01 -13.75
CA SER A 131 10.36 -2.69 -15.10
C SER A 131 8.92 -3.16 -15.37
N GLN A 132 8.34 -3.93 -14.43
CA GLN A 132 6.99 -4.50 -14.50
C GLN A 132 6.71 -5.33 -15.76
N ASN A 133 7.75 -5.95 -16.32
CA ASN A 133 7.65 -6.72 -17.57
C ASN A 133 7.07 -5.92 -18.76
N LEU A 134 7.25 -4.59 -18.75
CA LEU A 134 6.86 -3.69 -19.83
C LEU A 134 8.09 -3.29 -20.67
N ASP A 135 7.83 -2.92 -21.91
CA ASP A 135 8.84 -2.43 -22.84
C ASP A 135 9.01 -0.90 -22.69
N HIS A 136 10.18 -0.48 -22.21
CA HIS A 136 10.55 0.93 -22.04
C HIS A 136 11.61 1.41 -23.05
N LEU A 137 11.81 0.70 -24.17
CA LEU A 137 12.88 1.01 -25.13
C LEU A 137 12.81 2.44 -25.65
N GLU A 138 11.61 2.91 -26.02
CA GLU A 138 11.40 4.26 -26.56
C GLU A 138 11.82 5.33 -25.55
N CYS A 139 11.34 5.23 -24.30
CA CYS A 139 11.73 6.17 -23.24
C CYS A 139 13.23 6.11 -22.93
N CYS A 140 13.83 4.92 -22.92
CA CYS A 140 15.27 4.78 -22.66
C CYS A 140 16.14 5.37 -23.77
N GLN A 141 15.70 5.27 -25.04
CA GLN A 141 16.38 5.90 -26.16
C GLN A 141 16.31 7.44 -26.06
N GLU A 142 15.17 7.99 -25.68
CA GLU A 142 15.01 9.43 -25.44
C GLU A 142 15.87 9.94 -24.28
N ASN A 143 16.01 9.13 -23.21
CA ASN A 143 16.85 9.43 -22.05
C ASN A 143 18.35 9.15 -22.28
N SER A 144 18.77 8.94 -23.54
CA SER A 144 20.18 8.81 -23.94
C SER A 144 20.93 7.65 -23.26
N ILE A 145 20.23 6.55 -22.97
CA ILE A 145 20.86 5.32 -22.46
C ILE A 145 21.64 4.65 -23.61
N PRO A 146 22.90 4.23 -23.40
CA PRO A 146 23.70 3.61 -24.45
C PRO A 146 23.02 2.36 -25.04
N PRO A 147 23.20 2.08 -26.35
CA PRO A 147 22.53 0.97 -27.03
C PRO A 147 22.85 -0.40 -26.41
N HIS A 148 24.06 -0.58 -25.86
CA HIS A 148 24.45 -1.80 -25.15
C HIS A 148 23.59 -2.01 -23.86
N CYS A 149 23.14 -0.95 -23.21
CA CYS A 149 22.36 -1.02 -21.98
C CYS A 149 20.85 -1.09 -22.22
N LEU A 150 20.37 -0.90 -23.45
CA LEU A 150 18.94 -0.90 -23.77
C LEU A 150 18.24 -2.24 -23.49
N ASP A 151 18.99 -3.35 -23.53
CA ASP A 151 18.46 -4.67 -23.15
C ASP A 151 17.91 -4.71 -21.71
N LEU A 152 18.36 -3.79 -20.84
CA LEU A 152 17.90 -3.68 -19.46
C LEU A 152 16.61 -2.87 -19.33
N CYS A 153 16.22 -2.11 -20.36
CA CYS A 153 14.98 -1.34 -20.35
C CYS A 153 13.73 -2.18 -20.66
N SER A 154 13.91 -3.31 -21.34
CA SER A 154 12.83 -4.26 -21.65
C SER A 154 13.27 -5.67 -21.26
N PRO A 155 13.44 -5.96 -19.95
CA PRO A 155 13.79 -7.30 -19.53
C PRO A 155 12.54 -8.17 -19.67
N SER A 156 12.42 -8.92 -20.76
CA SER A 156 11.27 -9.82 -20.98
C SER A 156 11.30 -11.06 -20.06
N HIS A 157 12.45 -11.31 -19.41
CA HIS A 157 12.64 -12.44 -18.52
C HIS A 157 13.56 -12.08 -17.33
N PRO A 158 13.41 -12.74 -16.17
CA PRO A 158 14.31 -12.58 -15.01
C PRO A 158 15.75 -13.04 -15.31
N ASN A 159 15.94 -13.75 -16.43
CA ASN A 159 17.24 -14.16 -16.96
C ASN A 159 17.91 -13.09 -17.84
N THR A 160 17.32 -11.89 -17.95
CA THR A 160 17.99 -10.76 -18.61
C THR A 160 19.35 -10.59 -17.95
N ARG A 161 20.40 -10.72 -18.75
CA ARG A 161 21.78 -10.92 -18.29
C ARG A 161 22.32 -9.65 -17.63
N LEU A 162 21.99 -9.40 -16.36
CA LEU A 162 22.74 -8.47 -15.53
C LEU A 162 23.95 -9.21 -14.96
N ASP A 163 24.91 -9.46 -15.85
CA ASP A 163 26.20 -10.07 -15.54
C ASP A 163 27.24 -8.99 -15.20
N GLU A 164 28.43 -9.39 -14.76
CA GLU A 164 29.54 -8.49 -14.44
C GLU A 164 29.84 -7.49 -15.56
N SER A 165 29.73 -7.91 -16.82
CA SER A 165 29.96 -7.06 -18.00
C SER A 165 28.95 -5.91 -18.11
N LYS A 166 27.74 -6.06 -17.57
CA LYS A 166 26.67 -5.06 -17.62
C LYS A 166 26.54 -4.25 -16.33
N LEU A 167 27.45 -4.44 -15.36
CA LEU A 167 27.50 -3.62 -14.14
C LEU A 167 27.71 -2.13 -14.44
N HIS A 168 28.43 -1.80 -15.53
CA HIS A 168 28.60 -0.41 -15.96
C HIS A 168 27.27 0.26 -16.34
N CYS A 169 26.24 -0.51 -16.71
CA CYS A 169 24.92 0.03 -17.03
C CYS A 169 24.13 0.45 -15.79
N LEU A 170 24.54 0.02 -14.59
CA LEU A 170 23.82 0.33 -13.34
C LEU A 170 23.82 1.83 -13.02
N GLN A 171 24.79 2.59 -13.51
CA GLN A 171 24.83 4.05 -13.39
C GLN A 171 23.63 4.73 -14.09
N TYR A 172 23.01 4.06 -15.05
CA TYR A 172 21.83 4.57 -15.78
C TYR A 172 20.51 4.16 -15.15
N ILE A 173 20.52 3.40 -14.04
CA ILE A 173 19.30 2.96 -13.37
C ILE A 173 18.39 4.11 -12.92
N PRO A 174 18.89 5.26 -12.44
CA PRO A 174 18.03 6.40 -12.14
C PRO A 174 17.24 6.90 -13.35
N LEU A 175 17.84 6.86 -14.56
CA LEU A 175 17.17 7.21 -15.82
C LEU A 175 16.20 6.11 -16.27
N MET A 176 16.54 4.84 -16.06
CA MET A 176 15.61 3.73 -16.34
C MET A 176 14.39 3.81 -15.41
N LYS A 177 14.62 4.12 -14.13
CA LYS A 177 13.58 4.26 -13.12
C LYS A 177 12.57 5.35 -13.48
N SER A 178 13.01 6.52 -13.95
CA SER A 178 12.08 7.58 -14.36
C SER A 178 11.17 7.13 -15.50
N CYS A 179 11.67 6.29 -16.42
CA CYS A 179 10.84 5.65 -17.44
C CYS A 179 9.85 4.66 -16.83
N PHE A 180 10.28 3.83 -15.88
CA PHE A 180 9.42 2.85 -15.22
C PHE A 180 8.25 3.53 -14.48
N GLU A 181 8.51 4.63 -13.78
CA GLU A 181 7.49 5.44 -13.09
C GLU A 181 6.50 6.11 -14.05
N SER A 182 6.91 6.42 -15.29
CA SER A 182 6.07 7.14 -16.25
C SER A 182 4.92 6.29 -16.83
N LYS A 183 5.12 4.97 -16.93
CA LYS A 183 4.15 4.02 -17.51
C LYS A 183 3.24 3.38 -16.47
N THR A 184 3.47 3.66 -15.19
CA THR A 184 2.73 3.07 -14.06
C THR A 184 1.58 3.94 -13.58
N LYS A 185 1.14 4.89 -14.41
CA LYS A 185 0.09 5.87 -14.13
C LYS A 185 -0.96 5.85 -15.24
#